data_AF-A0A5K7YR89-F1
#
_entry.id   AF-A0A5K7YR89-F1
#
_cell.length_a   1.000
_cell.length_b   1.000
_cell.length_c   1.000
_cell.angle_alpha   90.00
_cell.angle_beta   90.00
_cell.angle_gamma   90.00
#
_symmetry.space_group_name_H-M   'P 1'
#
loop_
_entity.id
_entity.type
_entity.pdbx_description
1 polymer ?
#
loop_
_entity_poly.entity_id
_entity_poly.type
_entity_poly.pdbx_seq_one_letter_code
_entity_poly.pdbx_strand_id
1 'polypeptide(L)'
;MRYRCYAALAAGVGRLGWSGNLLTRKYGALVELGSVLTSATLAADAPISDEDHPCDRCKMCSLVCPVQMIHPKASRRVAVAGITETMAWKRPNTCCWIGCTGYQGLSDSGTWSNWSPFRLACALPGEKQELDALCIRLQKADPQMQDAGNSFKNYRQAVFDPDWFYYTVCGFCRSVCSPGRKTRLANRKRIMNSGTAALKLDGSHVAAEENACEVPTPFGLNVITSRGELSKKEPEVQTWPGQFPLDREVIKYLRRHFHSADAKGRVPKGSQEKTTAPPLPPRC
;
A
#
# COMPACT_ATOMS: atom_id res chain seq x y z
N MET A 1 15.02 -1.06 5.79
CA MET A 1 15.07 -1.73 7.11
C MET A 1 14.76 -3.23 6.93
N ARG A 2 15.78 -4.10 6.86
CA ARG A 2 15.64 -5.58 6.80
C ARG A 2 16.28 -6.30 7.98
N TYR A 3 16.97 -5.56 8.85
CA TYR A 3 17.78 -6.08 9.95
C TYR A 3 16.99 -6.98 10.91
N ARG A 4 15.73 -6.64 11.21
CA ARG A 4 14.90 -7.44 12.12
C ARG A 4 14.53 -8.82 11.55
N CYS A 5 14.29 -8.92 10.25
CA CYS A 5 14.05 -10.21 9.60
C CYS A 5 15.31 -11.08 9.60
N TYR A 6 16.49 -10.49 9.51
CA TYR A 6 17.75 -11.24 9.57
C TYR A 6 18.05 -11.72 10.99
N ALA A 7 17.82 -10.88 12.01
CA ALA A 7 17.93 -11.29 13.41
C ALA A 7 16.95 -12.43 13.75
N ALA A 8 15.70 -12.31 13.31
CA ALA A 8 14.69 -13.34 13.53
C ALA A 8 14.98 -14.67 12.79
N LEU A 9 15.61 -14.60 11.60
CA LEU A 9 16.11 -15.80 10.92
C LEU A 9 17.25 -16.45 11.73
N ALA A 10 18.22 -15.65 12.16
CA ALA A 10 19.36 -16.13 12.93
C ALA A 10 18.92 -16.78 14.25
N ALA A 11 17.88 -16.24 14.90
CA ALA A 11 17.31 -16.75 16.13
C ALA A 11 16.28 -17.89 15.93
N GLY A 12 16.18 -18.49 14.73
CA GLY A 12 15.28 -19.63 14.50
C GLY A 12 13.78 -19.32 14.55
N VAL A 13 13.37 -18.05 14.55
CA VAL A 13 11.95 -17.65 14.62
C VAL A 13 11.20 -17.96 13.31
N GLY A 14 11.91 -17.88 12.18
CA GLY A 14 11.33 -18.09 10.85
C GLY A 14 12.38 -18.09 9.75
N ARG A 15 11.93 -18.20 8.50
CA ARG A 15 12.78 -18.15 7.29
C ARG A 15 12.37 -17.05 6.34
N LEU A 16 13.26 -16.56 5.49
CA LEU A 16 12.91 -15.51 4.54
C LEU A 16 12.14 -16.08 3.35
N GLY A 17 10.94 -15.55 3.09
CA GLY A 17 10.18 -15.92 1.89
C GLY A 17 10.68 -15.23 0.62
N TRP A 18 10.07 -15.56 -0.52
CA TRP A 18 10.34 -14.87 -1.80
C TRP A 18 10.15 -13.35 -1.71
N SER A 19 9.16 -12.88 -0.94
CA SER A 19 8.94 -11.45 -0.70
C SER A 19 10.00 -10.82 0.19
N GLY A 20 10.89 -11.59 0.81
CA GLY A 20 11.83 -11.14 1.84
C GLY A 20 11.18 -10.81 3.19
N ASN A 21 9.90 -11.11 3.38
CA ASN A 21 9.30 -11.13 4.72
C ASN A 21 9.74 -12.41 5.44
N LEU A 22 9.85 -12.36 6.77
CA LEU A 22 10.03 -13.55 7.58
C LEU A 22 8.73 -14.36 7.62
N LEU A 23 8.77 -15.66 7.34
CA LEU A 23 7.65 -16.58 7.51
C LEU A 23 7.94 -17.47 8.72
N THR A 24 7.00 -17.48 9.66
CA THR A 24 6.98 -18.39 10.82
C THR A 24 6.17 -19.64 10.48
N ARG A 25 6.44 -20.77 11.16
CA ARG A 25 5.69 -22.02 10.95
C ARG A 25 4.19 -21.89 11.28
N LYS A 26 3.84 -21.10 12.30
CA LYS A 26 2.46 -20.97 12.79
C LYS A 26 1.65 -19.88 12.10
N TYR A 27 2.22 -18.68 11.92
CA TYR A 27 1.48 -17.50 11.48
C TYR A 27 1.89 -17.03 10.07
N GLY A 28 2.85 -17.71 9.44
CA GLY A 28 3.42 -17.26 8.18
C GLY A 28 4.07 -15.89 8.37
N ALA A 29 3.84 -14.98 7.44
CA ALA A 29 4.43 -13.64 7.48
C ALA A 29 3.66 -12.65 8.36
N LEU A 30 2.46 -12.97 8.86
CA LEU A 30 1.61 -12.09 9.67
C LEU A 30 2.13 -11.96 11.13
N VAL A 31 3.40 -11.59 11.31
CA VAL A 31 4.07 -11.43 12.62
C VAL A 31 4.87 -10.14 12.69
N GLU A 32 4.67 -9.33 13.73
CA GLU A 32 5.49 -8.14 13.94
C GLU A 32 6.78 -8.55 14.64
N LEU A 33 7.89 -7.90 14.27
CA LEU A 33 9.20 -8.25 14.80
C LEU A 33 9.77 -7.09 15.61
N GLY A 34 10.00 -7.37 16.88
CA GLY A 34 10.83 -6.58 17.80
C GLY A 34 12.13 -7.31 18.10
N SER A 35 13.15 -6.57 18.51
CA SER A 35 14.43 -7.14 18.94
C SER A 35 14.98 -6.29 20.08
N VAL A 36 15.55 -6.95 21.10
CA VAL A 36 16.25 -6.30 22.21
C VAL A 36 17.72 -6.68 22.10
N LEU A 37 18.61 -5.70 22.20
CA LEU A 37 20.04 -5.92 22.36
C LEU A 37 20.35 -5.94 23.85
N THR A 38 21.06 -6.96 24.31
CA THR A 38 21.41 -7.15 25.72
C THR A 38 22.82 -7.73 25.84
N SER A 39 23.48 -7.45 26.96
CA SER A 39 24.75 -8.08 27.35
C SER A 39 24.55 -9.36 28.18
N ALA A 40 23.29 -9.71 28.50
CA ALA A 40 22.99 -10.94 29.20
C ALA A 40 23.43 -12.15 28.38
N THR A 41 24.12 -13.10 29.02
CA THR A 41 24.55 -14.35 28.37
C THR A 41 23.35 -15.27 28.19
N LEU A 42 23.01 -15.57 26.94
CA LEU A 42 21.88 -16.44 26.56
C LEU A 42 22.38 -17.53 25.61
N ALA A 43 21.80 -18.73 25.73
CA ALA A 43 22.02 -19.78 24.74
C ALA A 43 21.39 -19.36 23.40
N ALA A 44 22.14 -19.49 22.31
CA ALA A 44 21.66 -19.12 20.98
C ALA A 44 20.83 -20.26 20.37
N ASP A 45 19.67 -19.91 19.81
CA ASP A 45 18.88 -20.82 19.00
C ASP A 45 19.52 -21.05 17.62
N ALA A 46 19.31 -22.22 17.04
CA ALA A 46 19.71 -22.53 15.68
C ALA A 46 18.66 -22.04 14.67
N PRO A 47 19.07 -21.55 13.49
CA PRO A 47 18.15 -21.28 12.40
C PRO A 47 17.34 -22.53 11.99
N ILE A 48 16.11 -22.32 11.50
CA ILE A 48 15.26 -23.41 10.98
C ILE A 48 15.94 -24.07 9.76
N SER A 49 15.90 -25.40 9.67
CA SER A 49 16.48 -26.17 8.55
C SER A 49 15.80 -25.87 7.21
N ASP A 50 16.43 -26.26 6.09
CA ASP A 50 15.86 -26.07 4.75
C ASP A 50 14.65 -26.97 4.49
N GLU A 51 14.58 -28.15 5.10
CA GLU A 51 13.44 -29.07 5.01
C GLU A 51 12.17 -28.45 5.62
N ASP A 52 12.34 -27.68 6.69
CA ASP A 52 11.26 -27.00 7.39
C ASP A 52 10.96 -25.59 6.84
N HIS A 53 11.50 -25.24 5.66
CA HIS A 53 11.33 -23.92 5.09
C HIS A 53 9.86 -23.65 4.71
N PRO A 54 9.15 -22.72 5.39
CA PRO A 54 7.72 -22.52 5.15
C PRO A 54 7.41 -21.99 3.75
N CYS A 55 8.30 -21.18 3.15
CA CYS A 55 8.10 -20.69 1.79
C CYS A 55 8.44 -21.77 0.75
N ASP A 56 7.47 -22.11 -0.10
CA ASP A 56 7.59 -23.02 -1.23
C ASP A 56 7.95 -22.29 -2.54
N ARG A 57 8.42 -21.05 -2.44
CA ARG A 57 8.72 -20.15 -3.58
C ARG A 57 7.58 -20.06 -4.59
N CYS A 58 6.32 -20.11 -4.15
CA CYS A 58 5.15 -19.98 -5.02
C CYS A 58 5.00 -18.62 -5.72
N LYS A 59 5.72 -17.59 -5.27
CA LYS A 59 5.73 -16.22 -5.84
C LYS A 59 4.37 -15.50 -5.83
N MET A 60 3.36 -16.00 -5.09
CA MET A 60 2.07 -15.32 -4.99
C MET A 60 2.18 -13.90 -4.41
N CYS A 61 3.18 -13.65 -3.56
CA CYS A 61 3.49 -12.34 -3.03
C CYS A 61 3.87 -11.29 -4.09
N SER A 62 4.46 -11.68 -5.24
CA SER A 62 4.68 -10.75 -6.36
C SER A 62 3.41 -10.46 -7.15
N LEU A 63 2.45 -11.38 -7.14
CA LEU A 63 1.19 -11.25 -7.89
C LEU A 63 0.16 -10.35 -7.18
N VAL A 64 0.32 -10.13 -5.87
CA VAL A 64 -0.60 -9.32 -5.06
C VAL A 64 -0.04 -7.95 -4.70
N CYS A 65 1.09 -7.55 -5.28
CA CYS A 65 1.67 -6.23 -5.03
C CYS A 65 1.25 -5.24 -6.13
N PRO A 66 0.35 -4.28 -5.86
CA PRO A 66 -0.15 -3.38 -6.91
C PRO A 66 0.95 -2.48 -7.49
N VAL A 67 1.96 -2.17 -6.68
CA VAL A 67 3.12 -1.34 -7.09
C VAL A 67 4.30 -2.16 -7.62
N GLN A 68 4.11 -3.48 -7.80
CA GLN A 68 5.11 -4.40 -8.35
C GLN A 68 6.48 -4.34 -7.62
N MET A 69 6.44 -4.15 -6.29
CA MET A 69 7.65 -4.05 -5.46
C MET A 69 8.50 -5.32 -5.48
N ILE A 70 7.87 -6.49 -5.62
CA ILE A 70 8.51 -7.81 -5.54
C ILE A 70 8.58 -8.37 -6.96
N HIS A 71 9.80 -8.57 -7.47
CA HIS A 71 9.98 -9.09 -8.82
C HIS A 71 9.62 -10.60 -8.89
N PRO A 72 8.90 -11.09 -9.91
CA PRO A 72 8.49 -12.50 -10.00
C PRO A 72 9.63 -13.46 -10.40
N LYS A 73 10.64 -12.95 -11.12
CA LYS A 73 11.74 -13.75 -11.68
C LYS A 73 13.12 -13.41 -11.09
N ALA A 74 13.60 -12.19 -11.30
CA ALA A 74 14.85 -11.69 -10.73
C ALA A 74 14.93 -11.90 -9.21
N SER A 75 16.06 -12.43 -8.77
CA SER A 75 16.32 -12.80 -7.38
C SER A 75 17.70 -12.31 -6.93
N ARG A 76 17.91 -12.31 -5.62
CA ARG A 76 19.20 -12.11 -4.99
C ARG A 76 19.38 -13.09 -3.84
N ARG A 77 20.64 -13.43 -3.56
CA ARG A 77 21.01 -14.27 -2.40
C ARG A 77 21.46 -13.39 -1.25
N VAL A 78 21.16 -13.80 -0.03
CA VAL A 78 21.71 -13.21 1.20
C VAL A 78 22.19 -14.30 2.12
N ALA A 79 23.35 -14.11 2.75
CA ALA A 79 23.87 -15.00 3.77
C ALA A 79 23.61 -14.39 5.15
N VAL A 80 22.98 -15.14 6.05
CA VAL A 80 22.67 -14.74 7.44
C VAL A 80 22.86 -15.96 8.33
N ALA A 81 23.69 -15.85 9.37
CA ALA A 81 23.94 -16.91 10.34
C ALA A 81 24.28 -18.28 9.69
N GLY A 82 25.13 -18.28 8.65
CA GLY A 82 25.52 -19.49 7.92
C GLY A 82 24.47 -20.01 6.92
N ILE A 83 23.24 -19.50 6.93
CA ILE A 83 22.19 -19.86 5.96
C ILE A 83 22.20 -18.90 4.78
N THR A 84 22.08 -19.45 3.57
CA THR A 84 21.87 -18.65 2.37
C THR A 84 20.42 -18.68 1.91
N GLU A 85 19.78 -17.52 1.93
CA GLU A 85 18.41 -17.34 1.45
C GLU A 85 18.36 -16.77 0.04
N THR A 86 17.42 -17.26 -0.77
CA THR A 86 17.12 -16.70 -2.09
C THR A 86 15.77 -15.99 -2.02
N MET A 87 15.78 -14.69 -2.32
CA MET A 87 14.57 -13.85 -2.34
C MET A 87 14.49 -13.00 -3.60
N ALA A 88 13.32 -12.44 -3.87
CA ALA A 88 13.11 -11.57 -5.01
C ALA A 88 14.03 -10.35 -4.98
N TRP A 89 14.45 -9.92 -6.17
CA TRP A 89 14.88 -8.54 -6.37
C TRP A 89 13.69 -7.62 -6.10
N LYS A 90 13.95 -6.43 -5.54
CA LYS A 90 12.91 -5.47 -5.19
C LYS A 90 13.19 -4.12 -5.80
N ARG A 91 12.11 -3.43 -6.22
CA ARG A 91 12.14 -2.00 -6.53
C ARG A 91 12.59 -1.18 -5.30
N PRO A 92 12.91 0.12 -5.45
CA PRO A 92 13.17 0.98 -4.31
C PRO A 92 12.03 0.94 -3.28
N ASN A 93 12.36 1.00 -1.99
CA ASN A 93 11.35 0.90 -0.92
C ASN A 93 10.29 2.01 -1.00
N THR A 94 10.60 3.13 -1.64
CA THR A 94 9.69 4.23 -1.92
C THR A 94 8.44 3.77 -2.69
N CYS A 95 8.53 2.78 -3.58
CA CYS A 95 7.36 2.18 -4.23
C CYS A 95 6.42 1.58 -3.20
N CYS A 96 6.98 0.83 -2.25
CA CYS A 96 6.23 0.22 -1.17
C CYS A 96 5.62 1.28 -0.26
N TRP A 97 6.31 2.40 0.00
CA TRP A 97 5.75 3.49 0.80
C TRP A 97 4.53 4.09 0.11
N ILE A 98 4.64 4.50 -1.16
CA ILE A 98 3.53 5.06 -1.94
C ILE A 98 2.33 4.09 -2.00
N GLY A 99 2.59 2.79 -2.18
CA GLY A 99 1.53 1.78 -2.19
C GLY A 99 0.93 1.49 -0.81
N CYS A 100 1.75 1.39 0.24
CA CYS A 100 1.30 1.02 1.58
C CYS A 100 0.64 2.16 2.35
N THR A 101 0.97 3.42 2.05
CA THR A 101 0.26 4.59 2.59
C THR A 101 -1.03 4.88 1.84
N GLY A 102 -1.31 4.16 0.74
CA GLY A 102 -2.57 4.28 0.01
C GLY A 102 -2.55 5.29 -1.14
N TYR A 103 -1.45 5.96 -1.45
CA TYR A 103 -1.42 6.94 -2.55
C TYR A 103 -1.64 6.31 -3.93
N GLN A 104 -1.13 5.09 -4.15
CA GLN A 104 -1.42 4.30 -5.35
C GLN A 104 -1.84 2.89 -4.99
N GLY A 105 -3.11 2.60 -5.23
CA GLY A 105 -3.70 1.31 -4.86
C GLY A 105 -4.01 0.38 -6.01
N LEU A 106 -4.15 0.90 -7.23
CA LEU A 106 -4.65 0.13 -8.36
C LEU A 106 -3.61 -0.90 -8.82
N SER A 107 -4.08 -2.13 -9.03
CA SER A 107 -3.29 -3.16 -9.68
C SER A 107 -2.99 -2.80 -11.14
N ASP A 108 -1.93 -3.38 -11.67
CA ASP A 108 -1.54 -3.24 -13.09
C ASP A 108 -2.66 -3.70 -14.05
N SER A 109 -3.48 -4.67 -13.64
CA SER A 109 -4.66 -5.12 -14.39
C SER A 109 -5.84 -4.17 -14.33
N GLY A 110 -5.85 -3.18 -13.44
CA GLY A 110 -6.98 -2.26 -13.23
C GLY A 110 -8.20 -2.87 -12.53
N THR A 111 -8.23 -4.18 -12.30
CA THR A 111 -9.42 -4.91 -11.81
C THR A 111 -9.55 -4.99 -10.29
N TRP A 112 -8.49 -4.76 -9.55
CA TRP A 112 -8.50 -4.74 -8.09
C TRP A 112 -7.53 -3.70 -7.52
N SER A 113 -7.71 -3.31 -6.25
CA SER A 113 -6.80 -2.38 -5.57
C SER A 113 -6.38 -2.85 -4.17
N ASN A 114 -5.45 -2.13 -3.53
CA ASN A 114 -5.12 -2.28 -2.11
C ASN A 114 -6.20 -1.78 -1.15
N TRP A 115 -7.42 -1.48 -1.62
CA TRP A 115 -8.50 -0.86 -0.85
C TRP A 115 -8.29 0.60 -0.42
N SER A 116 -7.28 1.29 -0.97
CA SER A 116 -7.28 2.75 -1.01
C SER A 116 -8.19 3.25 -2.15
N PRO A 117 -8.97 4.33 -1.94
CA PRO A 117 -9.72 5.00 -2.99
C PRO A 117 -8.84 5.94 -3.84
N PHE A 118 -7.59 6.16 -3.47
CA PHE A 118 -6.72 7.14 -4.14
C PHE A 118 -5.90 6.53 -5.28
N ARG A 119 -5.69 7.35 -6.31
CA ARG A 119 -4.93 7.04 -7.53
C ARG A 119 -3.97 8.17 -7.84
N LEU A 120 -2.80 7.81 -8.34
CA LEU A 120 -1.93 8.75 -9.02
C LEU A 120 -2.49 9.06 -10.42
N ALA A 121 -2.35 10.31 -10.84
CA ALA A 121 -2.69 10.71 -12.22
C ALA A 121 -1.75 10.08 -13.27
N CYS A 122 -0.57 9.63 -12.86
CA CYS A 122 0.41 8.98 -13.72
C CYS A 122 0.96 7.69 -13.10
N ALA A 123 1.53 6.83 -13.95
CA ALA A 123 2.17 5.60 -13.52
C ALA A 123 3.38 5.88 -12.60
N LEU A 124 3.70 4.90 -11.75
CA LEU A 124 4.86 5.00 -10.87
C LEU A 124 6.17 5.07 -11.67
N PRO A 125 7.03 6.07 -11.42
CA PRO A 125 8.33 6.17 -12.07
C PRO A 125 9.19 4.92 -11.90
N GLY A 126 9.94 4.57 -12.95
CA GLY A 126 10.92 3.49 -12.91
C GLY A 126 12.18 3.89 -12.14
N GLU A 127 12.62 5.14 -12.36
CA GLU A 127 13.84 5.68 -11.78
C GLU A 127 13.68 6.07 -10.31
N LYS A 128 14.70 5.74 -9.51
CA LYS A 128 14.67 5.96 -8.06
C LYS A 128 14.52 7.44 -7.70
N GLN A 129 15.23 8.33 -8.40
CA GLN A 129 15.23 9.77 -8.10
C GLN A 129 13.84 10.39 -8.33
N GLU A 130 13.18 10.02 -9.43
CA GLU A 130 11.84 10.48 -9.76
C GLU A 130 10.79 9.95 -8.79
N LEU A 131 10.93 8.69 -8.39
CA LEU A 131 10.07 8.04 -7.41
C LEU A 131 10.19 8.70 -6.03
N ASP A 132 11.41 9.02 -5.61
CA ASP A 132 11.67 9.74 -4.36
C ASP A 132 11.09 11.16 -4.42
N ALA A 133 11.29 11.88 -5.54
CA ALA A 133 10.71 13.19 -5.75
C ALA A 133 9.17 13.16 -5.72
N LEU A 134 8.56 12.15 -6.33
CA LEU A 134 7.12 11.93 -6.28
C LEU A 134 6.65 11.70 -4.83
N CYS A 135 7.32 10.82 -4.09
CA CYS A 135 6.96 10.54 -2.69
C CYS A 135 7.05 11.80 -1.81
N ILE A 136 8.10 12.61 -1.99
CA ILE A 136 8.25 13.89 -1.28
C ILE A 136 7.10 14.85 -1.61
N ARG A 137 6.72 14.98 -2.89
CA ARG A 137 5.58 15.82 -3.28
C ARG A 137 4.27 15.35 -2.65
N LEU A 138 4.01 14.04 -2.66
CA LEU A 138 2.81 13.47 -2.04
C LEU A 138 2.78 13.71 -0.54
N GLN A 139 3.89 13.48 0.16
CA GLN A 139 3.99 13.74 1.60
C GLN A 139 3.82 15.22 1.96
N LYS A 140 4.31 16.14 1.10
CA LYS A 140 4.08 17.59 1.29
C LYS A 140 2.62 17.98 1.13
N ALA A 141 1.86 17.26 0.30
CA ALA A 141 0.46 17.50 0.05
C ALA A 141 -0.47 16.76 1.02
N ASP A 142 -0.03 15.64 1.62
CA ASP A 142 -0.83 14.84 2.54
C ASP A 142 -1.06 15.56 3.88
N PRO A 143 -2.32 15.89 4.26
CA PRO A 143 -2.64 16.52 5.53
C PRO A 143 -2.13 15.77 6.77
N GLN A 144 -2.10 14.42 6.75
CA GLN A 144 -1.57 13.63 7.86
C GLN A 144 -0.06 13.84 8.03
N MET A 145 0.66 13.93 6.91
CA MET A 145 2.11 14.13 6.94
C MET A 145 2.49 15.56 7.29
N GLN A 146 1.59 16.52 7.07
CA GLN A 146 1.77 17.91 7.49
C GLN A 146 1.34 18.18 8.94
N ASP A 147 0.63 17.23 9.58
CA ASP A 147 0.19 17.37 10.96
C ASP A 147 1.35 17.64 11.93
N ALA A 148 1.10 18.46 12.96
CA ALA A 148 2.10 18.81 13.97
C ALA A 148 2.55 17.59 14.78
N GLY A 149 1.64 16.65 15.04
CA GLY A 149 1.87 15.42 15.77
C GLY A 149 2.10 14.22 14.85
N ASN A 150 2.64 14.38 13.63
CA ASN A 150 2.87 13.21 12.79
C ASN A 150 4.00 12.30 13.33
N SER A 151 3.97 11.01 12.94
CA SER A 151 4.92 10.00 13.43
C SER A 151 6.37 10.24 13.01
N PHE A 152 6.63 11.08 11.99
CA PHE A 152 7.98 11.43 11.57
C PHE A 152 8.61 12.49 12.47
N LYS A 153 7.80 13.37 13.07
CA LYS A 153 8.24 14.38 14.04
C LYS A 153 8.48 13.79 15.42
N ASN A 154 7.59 12.91 15.89
CA ASN A 154 7.73 12.27 17.21
C ASN A 154 7.41 10.78 17.15
N TYR A 155 8.36 9.99 16.64
CA TYR A 155 8.17 8.54 16.52
C TYR A 155 8.02 7.84 17.88
N ARG A 156 8.57 8.40 18.98
CA ARG A 156 8.46 7.78 20.30
C ARG A 156 7.03 7.84 20.80
N GLN A 157 6.40 9.01 20.70
CA GLN A 157 4.98 9.15 21.02
C GLN A 157 4.14 8.17 20.21
N ALA A 158 4.37 8.11 18.89
CA ALA A 158 3.65 7.19 18.02
C ALA A 158 3.82 5.69 18.37
N VAL A 159 4.95 5.31 18.96
CA VAL A 159 5.26 3.91 19.31
C VAL A 159 4.76 3.54 20.70
N PHE A 160 4.72 4.49 21.64
CA PHE A 160 4.34 4.25 23.04
C PHE A 160 2.89 4.61 23.36
N ASP A 161 2.20 5.31 22.46
CA ASP A 161 0.78 5.62 22.58
C ASP A 161 -0.06 4.46 21.99
N PRO A 162 -0.80 3.70 22.82
CA PRO A 162 -1.62 2.58 22.35
C PRO A 162 -2.80 3.05 21.48
N ASP A 163 -3.22 4.31 21.62
CA ASP A 163 -4.31 4.91 20.86
C ASP A 163 -3.81 5.63 19.60
N TRP A 164 -2.50 5.52 19.30
CA TRP A 164 -1.93 6.15 18.13
C TRP A 164 -2.55 5.64 16.84
N PHE A 165 -3.12 6.55 16.08
CA PHE A 165 -3.67 6.21 14.78
C PHE A 165 -2.56 5.93 13.76
N TYR A 166 -2.37 4.66 13.42
CA TYR A 166 -1.45 4.23 12.37
C TYR A 166 -2.21 3.68 11.16
N TYR A 167 -2.14 4.40 10.04
CA TYR A 167 -2.83 4.01 8.82
C TYR A 167 -1.87 3.37 7.81
N THR A 168 -1.93 2.04 7.70
CA THR A 168 -1.29 1.29 6.61
C THR A 168 -2.34 0.52 5.83
N VAL A 169 -2.50 0.89 4.56
CA VAL A 169 -3.55 0.34 3.70
C VAL A 169 -3.15 -1.02 3.13
N CYS A 170 -1.89 -1.16 2.71
CA CYS A 170 -1.44 -2.36 2.01
C CYS A 170 -0.49 -3.20 2.85
N GLY A 171 -0.89 -4.45 3.10
CA GLY A 171 -0.07 -5.50 3.72
C GLY A 171 -0.05 -6.80 2.91
N PHE A 172 -0.49 -6.78 1.65
CA PHE A 172 -0.83 -8.01 0.90
C PHE A 172 0.31 -9.01 0.75
N CYS A 173 1.55 -8.55 0.60
CA CYS A 173 2.71 -9.45 0.53
C CYS A 173 2.95 -10.24 1.83
N ARG A 174 2.34 -9.79 2.93
CA ARG A 174 2.35 -10.41 4.25
C ARG A 174 1.09 -11.24 4.46
N SER A 175 -0.08 -10.68 4.13
CA SER A 175 -1.39 -11.35 4.25
C SER A 175 -1.52 -12.58 3.35
N VAL A 176 -0.90 -12.58 2.17
CA VAL A 176 -0.90 -13.75 1.29
C VAL A 176 0.04 -14.86 1.77
N CYS A 177 1.09 -14.51 2.53
CA CYS A 177 2.16 -15.42 2.91
C CYS A 177 1.84 -16.20 4.19
N SER A 178 0.87 -17.11 4.12
CA SER A 178 0.54 -18.07 5.21
C SER A 178 1.44 -19.32 5.17
N PRO A 179 1.50 -20.18 6.20
CA PRO A 179 2.32 -21.41 6.17
C PRO A 179 1.92 -22.40 5.06
N GLY A 180 0.62 -22.66 4.89
CA GLY A 180 0.12 -23.64 3.92
C GLY A 180 -0.20 -23.06 2.54
N ARG A 181 0.17 -23.76 1.47
CA ARG A 181 -0.05 -23.34 0.07
C ARG A 181 -1.53 -23.13 -0.28
N LYS A 182 -2.42 -23.99 0.21
CA LYS A 182 -3.88 -23.86 0.00
C LYS A 182 -4.41 -22.51 0.52
N THR A 183 -3.94 -22.09 1.69
CA THR A 183 -4.29 -20.79 2.28
C THR A 183 -3.72 -19.63 1.46
N ARG A 184 -2.48 -19.74 0.96
CA ARG A 184 -1.88 -18.74 0.06
C ARG A 184 -2.73 -18.53 -1.20
N LEU A 185 -3.19 -19.61 -1.83
CA LEU A 185 -4.08 -19.57 -2.99
C LEU A 185 -5.42 -18.89 -2.67
N ALA A 186 -6.03 -19.27 -1.55
CA ALA A 186 -7.30 -18.67 -1.11
C ALA A 186 -7.15 -17.16 -0.84
N ASN A 187 -6.09 -16.76 -0.14
CA ASN A 187 -5.81 -15.35 0.16
C ASN A 187 -5.53 -14.55 -1.13
N ARG A 188 -4.74 -15.10 -2.06
CA ARG A 188 -4.52 -14.48 -3.38
C ARG A 188 -5.84 -14.27 -4.12
N LYS A 189 -6.70 -15.29 -4.16
CA LYS A 189 -8.02 -15.19 -4.82
C LYS A 189 -8.89 -14.10 -4.19
N ARG A 190 -8.93 -14.03 -2.85
CA ARG A 190 -9.68 -12.98 -2.12
C ARG A 190 -9.19 -11.59 -2.48
N ILE A 191 -7.87 -11.38 -2.51
CA ILE A 191 -7.26 -10.08 -2.87
C ILE A 191 -7.61 -9.71 -4.32
N MET A 192 -7.41 -10.62 -5.28
CA MET A 192 -7.62 -10.31 -6.69
C MET A 192 -9.09 -10.15 -7.07
N ASN A 193 -10.00 -10.78 -6.31
CA ASN A 193 -11.44 -10.70 -6.55
C ASN A 193 -12.11 -9.60 -5.71
N SER A 194 -11.37 -8.79 -4.95
CA SER A 194 -11.97 -7.80 -4.06
C SER A 194 -12.48 -6.55 -4.76
N GLY A 195 -12.24 -6.42 -6.06
CA GLY A 195 -12.53 -5.20 -6.82
C GLY A 195 -11.64 -4.02 -6.41
N THR A 196 -12.02 -2.84 -6.84
CA THR A 196 -11.36 -1.57 -6.54
C THR A 196 -12.15 -0.81 -5.48
N ALA A 197 -11.47 0.01 -4.66
CA ALA A 197 -12.14 0.80 -3.63
C ALA A 197 -12.57 2.19 -4.14
N ALA A 198 -13.69 2.68 -3.61
CA ALA A 198 -14.23 4.02 -3.72
C ALA A 198 -14.53 4.62 -2.34
N LEU A 199 -14.42 5.94 -2.21
CA LEU A 199 -14.70 6.70 -0.99
C LEU A 199 -16.12 7.26 -1.03
N LYS A 200 -16.91 6.98 0.01
CA LYS A 200 -18.21 7.63 0.25
C LYS A 200 -18.07 8.90 1.09
N LEU A 201 -19.07 9.77 1.05
CA LEU A 201 -19.07 11.04 1.79
C LEU A 201 -19.22 10.85 3.32
N ASP A 202 -19.59 9.66 3.78
CA ASP A 202 -19.63 9.26 5.19
C ASP A 202 -18.26 8.79 5.73
N GLY A 203 -17.24 8.70 4.88
CA GLY A 203 -15.91 8.22 5.24
C GLY A 203 -15.67 6.72 4.99
N SER A 204 -16.68 5.96 4.58
CA SER A 204 -16.53 4.53 4.33
C SER A 204 -15.84 4.24 2.98
N HIS A 205 -15.01 3.19 2.98
CA HIS A 205 -14.45 2.60 1.76
C HIS A 205 -15.33 1.44 1.32
N VAL A 206 -15.82 1.51 0.09
CA VAL A 206 -16.67 0.47 -0.51
C VAL A 206 -16.07 -0.03 -1.80
N ALA A 207 -16.54 -1.19 -2.26
CA ALA A 207 -16.25 -1.62 -3.63
C ALA A 207 -16.82 -0.60 -4.63
N ALA A 208 -16.02 -0.21 -5.61
CA ALA A 208 -16.43 0.73 -6.64
C ALA A 208 -17.50 0.10 -7.55
N GLU A 209 -18.58 0.83 -7.77
CA GLU A 209 -19.66 0.48 -8.68
C GLU A 209 -19.31 0.89 -10.13
N GLU A 210 -20.07 0.41 -11.12
CA GLU A 210 -19.89 0.78 -12.53
C GLU A 210 -19.99 2.29 -12.78
N ASN A 211 -20.74 3.01 -11.93
CA ASN A 211 -20.93 4.46 -12.00
C ASN A 211 -19.82 5.27 -11.30
N ALA A 212 -18.78 4.61 -10.79
CA ALA A 212 -17.69 5.27 -10.09
C ALA A 212 -16.98 6.26 -11.02
N CYS A 213 -16.65 7.44 -10.49
CA CYS A 213 -15.88 8.45 -11.17
C CYS A 213 -14.59 8.75 -10.42
N GLU A 214 -13.59 9.16 -11.19
CA GLU A 214 -12.30 9.62 -10.68
C GLU A 214 -12.31 11.14 -10.62
N VAL A 215 -12.05 11.69 -9.43
CA VAL A 215 -12.09 13.13 -9.17
C VAL A 215 -10.70 13.61 -8.74
N PRO A 216 -10.09 14.58 -9.45
CA PRO A 216 -8.84 15.19 -9.02
C PRO A 216 -9.00 15.93 -7.70
N THR A 217 -8.02 15.82 -6.81
CA THR A 217 -8.00 16.52 -5.52
C THR A 217 -6.80 17.46 -5.44
N PRO A 218 -6.85 18.50 -4.58
CA PRO A 218 -5.70 19.40 -4.38
C PRO A 218 -4.49 18.71 -3.72
N PHE A 219 -4.61 17.45 -3.30
CA PHE A 219 -3.57 16.71 -2.59
C PHE A 219 -2.64 15.92 -3.52
N GLY A 220 -2.67 16.20 -4.82
CA GLY A 220 -1.83 15.53 -5.82
C GLY A 220 -2.27 14.09 -6.13
N LEU A 221 -3.50 13.75 -5.74
CA LEU A 221 -4.12 12.43 -5.93
C LEU A 221 -5.50 12.61 -6.52
N ASN A 222 -5.94 11.62 -7.29
CA ASN A 222 -7.33 11.48 -7.68
C ASN A 222 -8.02 10.54 -6.68
N VAL A 223 -9.29 10.78 -6.39
CA VAL A 223 -10.12 9.92 -5.54
C VAL A 223 -11.20 9.26 -6.38
N ILE A 224 -11.41 7.96 -6.18
CA ILE A 224 -12.55 7.25 -6.74
C ILE A 224 -13.75 7.43 -5.81
N THR A 225 -14.89 7.88 -6.35
CA THR A 225 -16.16 8.03 -5.62
C THR A 225 -17.34 7.73 -6.55
N SER A 226 -18.57 7.64 -6.02
CA SER A 226 -19.77 7.44 -6.85
C SER A 226 -20.35 8.78 -7.29
N ARG A 227 -20.80 8.88 -8.55
CA ARG A 227 -21.53 10.06 -9.03
C ARG A 227 -22.78 10.37 -8.21
N GLY A 228 -23.49 9.33 -7.74
CA GLY A 228 -24.68 9.50 -6.93
C GLY A 228 -24.38 10.07 -5.55
N GLU A 229 -23.21 9.81 -4.98
CA GLU A 229 -22.76 10.40 -3.71
C GLU A 229 -22.56 11.91 -3.83
N LEU A 230 -22.06 12.39 -4.96
CA LEU A 230 -21.78 13.82 -5.19
C LEU A 230 -23.06 14.69 -5.20
N SER A 231 -24.23 14.09 -5.42
CA SER A 231 -25.54 14.77 -5.43
C SER A 231 -26.35 14.58 -4.14
N LYS A 232 -25.89 13.77 -3.18
CA LYS A 232 -26.62 13.53 -1.92
C LYS A 232 -26.46 14.69 -0.94
N LYS A 233 -27.57 15.21 -0.40
CA LYS A 233 -27.58 16.18 0.71
C LYS A 233 -26.76 15.66 1.91
N GLU A 234 -26.15 16.59 2.65
CA GLU A 234 -25.24 16.32 3.77
C GLU A 234 -25.73 15.21 4.71
N PRO A 235 -25.05 14.05 4.75
CA PRO A 235 -25.08 13.23 5.93
C PRO A 235 -24.19 13.88 7.00
N GLU A 236 -24.59 13.77 8.27
CA GLU A 236 -23.74 14.13 9.41
C GLU A 236 -22.37 13.48 9.21
N VAL A 237 -21.30 14.29 9.29
CA VAL A 237 -19.93 13.74 9.34
C VAL A 237 -19.86 12.97 10.63
N GLN A 238 -19.93 11.64 10.56
CA GLN A 238 -19.53 10.83 11.70
C GLN A 238 -18.04 11.05 11.90
N THR A 239 -17.69 11.68 13.01
CA THR A 239 -16.31 11.69 13.50
C THR A 239 -16.01 10.28 13.97
N TRP A 240 -15.58 9.43 13.03
CA TRP A 240 -15.09 8.11 13.37
C TRP A 240 -13.75 8.25 14.09
N PRO A 241 -13.58 7.65 15.27
CA PRO A 241 -12.25 7.42 15.82
C PRO A 241 -11.42 6.68 14.77
N GLY A 242 -10.32 7.28 14.29
CA GLY A 242 -9.46 6.67 13.28
C GLY A 242 -9.90 6.84 11.82
N GLN A 243 -10.64 7.89 11.46
CA GLN A 243 -10.77 8.27 10.05
C GLN A 243 -9.41 8.78 9.51
N PHE A 244 -8.99 8.27 8.35
CA PHE A 244 -7.75 8.70 7.72
C PHE A 244 -7.82 10.21 7.41
N PRO A 245 -6.87 11.03 7.89
CA PRO A 245 -6.94 12.48 7.74
C PRO A 245 -7.08 12.95 6.28
N LEU A 246 -6.44 12.25 5.34
CA LEU A 246 -6.58 12.55 3.92
C LEU A 246 -8.02 12.32 3.43
N ASP A 247 -8.69 11.23 3.84
CA ASP A 247 -10.10 10.98 3.49
C ASP A 247 -10.99 12.13 3.97
N ARG A 248 -10.78 12.59 5.22
CA ARG A 248 -11.55 13.69 5.81
C ARG A 248 -11.42 14.99 5.00
N GLU A 249 -10.19 15.38 4.64
CA GLU A 249 -9.96 16.60 3.88
C GLU A 249 -10.44 16.48 2.43
N VAL A 250 -10.35 15.29 1.83
CA VAL A 250 -10.91 15.01 0.50
C VAL A 250 -12.44 15.08 0.52
N ILE A 251 -13.10 14.51 1.53
CA ILE A 251 -14.56 14.61 1.67
C ILE A 251 -15.00 16.07 1.81
N LYS A 252 -14.30 16.88 2.62
CA LYS A 252 -14.56 18.32 2.73
C LYS A 252 -14.40 19.03 1.37
N TYR A 253 -13.36 18.67 0.61
CA TYR A 253 -13.14 19.20 -0.74
C TYR A 253 -14.29 18.83 -1.69
N LEU A 254 -14.68 17.55 -1.75
CA LEU A 254 -15.75 17.05 -2.61
C LEU A 254 -17.08 17.76 -2.31
N ARG A 255 -17.44 17.89 -1.03
CA ARG A 255 -18.66 18.59 -0.60
C ARG A 255 -18.68 20.04 -1.11
N ARG A 256 -17.60 20.80 -0.93
CA ARG A 256 -17.53 22.22 -1.35
C ARG A 256 -17.67 22.41 -2.86
N HIS A 257 -17.08 21.52 -3.66
CA HIS A 257 -16.97 21.71 -5.11
C HIS A 257 -18.13 21.11 -5.90
N PHE A 258 -18.75 20.02 -5.41
CA PHE A 258 -19.80 19.33 -6.15
C PHE A 258 -21.22 19.68 -5.67
N HIS A 259 -21.42 20.15 -4.43
CA HIS A 259 -22.71 20.77 -4.04
C HIS A 259 -22.95 22.13 -4.72
N SER A 260 -21.88 22.87 -5.04
CA SER A 260 -21.96 24.17 -5.71
C SER A 260 -22.27 24.06 -7.21
N ALA A 261 -21.93 22.93 -7.84
CA ALA A 261 -22.18 22.68 -9.26
C ALA A 261 -23.67 22.41 -9.55
N ASP A 262 -24.36 21.68 -8.68
CA ASP A 262 -25.82 21.47 -8.78
C ASP A 262 -26.61 22.75 -8.45
N ALA A 263 -26.09 23.63 -7.58
CA ALA A 263 -26.71 24.93 -7.31
C ALA A 263 -26.54 25.96 -8.45
N LYS A 264 -25.63 25.74 -9.41
CA LYS A 264 -25.32 26.68 -10.51
C LYS A 264 -25.54 26.13 -11.92
N GLY A 265 -26.10 24.92 -12.08
CA GLY A 265 -26.49 24.39 -13.38
C GLY A 265 -25.38 24.40 -14.45
N ARG A 266 -24.11 24.19 -14.05
CA ARG A 266 -22.99 24.11 -15.00
C ARG A 266 -22.35 22.73 -14.94
N VAL A 267 -22.83 21.85 -15.81
CA VAL A 267 -22.05 20.70 -16.28
C VAL A 267 -20.79 21.23 -16.97
N PRO A 268 -19.57 20.80 -16.60
CA PRO A 268 -18.39 21.12 -17.39
C PRO A 268 -18.52 20.37 -18.72
N LYS A 269 -18.79 21.09 -19.82
CA LYS A 269 -18.62 20.54 -21.16
C LYS A 269 -17.14 20.17 -21.31
N GLY A 270 -16.86 18.90 -21.53
CA GLY A 270 -15.56 18.46 -22.00
C GLY A 270 -15.21 19.25 -23.25
N SER A 271 -14.14 20.03 -23.19
CA SER A 271 -13.52 20.61 -24.36
C SER A 271 -12.95 19.46 -25.19
N GLN A 272 -13.68 19.05 -26.22
CA GLN A 272 -13.09 18.40 -27.37
C GLN A 272 -12.20 19.42 -28.06
N GLU A 273 -10.93 19.46 -27.69
CA GLU A 273 -9.91 20.09 -28.49
C GLU A 273 -9.34 19.00 -29.41
N LYS A 274 -9.67 19.09 -30.70
CA LYS A 274 -9.06 18.28 -31.75
C LYS A 274 -7.59 18.68 -31.87
N THR A 275 -6.70 17.98 -31.18
CA THR A 275 -5.27 18.07 -31.43
C THR A 275 -4.86 16.88 -32.29
N THR A 276 -4.64 17.12 -33.58
CA THR A 276 -3.96 16.21 -34.50
C THR A 276 -2.57 15.88 -33.96
N ALA A 277 -2.35 14.64 -33.56
CA ALA A 277 -1.04 14.16 -33.14
C ALA A 277 -0.11 13.96 -34.37
N PRO A 278 1.14 14.47 -34.34
CA PRO A 278 2.14 14.07 -35.32
C PRO A 278 2.64 12.64 -35.05
N PRO A 279 3.13 11.91 -36.07
CA PRO A 279 3.47 10.49 -35.94
C PRO A 279 4.68 10.24 -35.04
N LEU A 280 4.59 9.17 -34.26
CA LEU A 280 5.63 8.67 -33.37
C LEU A 280 6.89 8.24 -34.15
N PRO A 281 8.11 8.56 -33.67
CA PRO A 281 9.32 7.97 -34.21
C PRO A 281 9.47 6.49 -33.80
N PRO A 282 10.18 5.67 -34.61
CA PRO A 282 10.27 4.23 -34.42
C PRO A 282 11.04 3.86 -33.15
N ARG A 283 10.58 2.78 -32.52
CA ARG A 283 11.15 2.18 -31.32
C ARG A 283 12.54 1.59 -31.61
N CYS A 284 13.52 1.95 -30.79
CA CYS A 284 14.69 1.11 -30.50
C CYS A 284 14.50 0.50 -29.11
#